data_AF-A0A2S2QPD1-F1
#
_entry.id   AF-A0A2S2QPD1-F1
#
_cell.length_a   1.000
_cell.length_b   1.000
_cell.length_c   1.000
_cell.angle_alpha   90.00
_cell.angle_beta   90.00
_cell.angle_gamma   90.00
#
_symmetry.space_group_name_H-M   'P 1'
#
loop_
_entity.id
_entity.type
_entity.pdbx_description
1 polymer ?
#
loop_
_entity_poly.entity_id
_entity_poly.type
_entity_poly.pdbx_seq_one_letter_code
_entity_poly.pdbx_strand_id
1 'polypeptide(L)'
;MPPGLYAQEKACKQEDRLIAKLQELDMDSNLVGVLRRQAIVLLEGGPTSGLGHGVHRDSIPMHTFARFLFVALLDYYPDLAYDVGLRAMRLPILEDHEDSDNPNGNPSSVMLNRYPRWFTLGHIETQQCTLASTMLSAAKGELLRLRTVLTSAQRHIHSSSHLFKLAQDAFRFATPENGPRHPPLLTVAFELGLQVMRITLASLNWRRREMVRWLVTCATEVGMDALTSVMQNWFQLFTPTEATGPVATTIMSHSTMLRLNLSFEQQEKLSSYARTLALQCASKDPPNCALNALTLCENDATAFEAAYQIVLDAASHIMTSSQLFTIARYMEHRGYPNRAYKLAMLAMKNVHLAYNQDTHPAINDIHWACALSHSLGKNELATMIPLLVKNVQCATVLSDILRRCSMTPPGMTCAHTLPPPDTSKHHHHHHHHHH
;
A
#
# COMPACT_ATOMS: atom_id res chain seq x y z
N MET A 1 -30.61 18.39 -12.94
CA MET A 1 -31.20 17.02 -12.79
C MET A 1 -32.66 17.10 -12.37
N PRO A 2 -33.55 16.19 -12.82
CA PRO A 2 -34.93 16.12 -12.34
C PRO A 2 -35.01 16.00 -10.82
N PRO A 3 -36.00 16.64 -10.16
CA PRO A 3 -36.15 16.54 -8.71
C PRO A 3 -36.67 15.15 -8.30
N GLY A 4 -36.03 14.55 -7.30
CA GLY A 4 -36.44 13.27 -6.69
C GLY A 4 -35.79 12.03 -7.32
N LEU A 5 -35.53 11.02 -6.48
CA LEU A 5 -34.85 9.77 -6.85
C LEU A 5 -35.51 9.09 -8.06
N TYR A 6 -36.83 8.87 -8.02
CA TYR A 6 -37.54 8.15 -9.08
C TYR A 6 -37.47 8.87 -10.44
N ALA A 7 -37.54 10.20 -10.44
CA ALA A 7 -37.43 10.99 -11.67
C ALA A 7 -36.02 10.90 -12.27
N GLN A 8 -34.98 10.92 -11.43
CA GLN A 8 -33.60 10.76 -11.88
C GLN A 8 -33.32 9.35 -12.41
N GLU A 9 -33.76 8.31 -11.70
CA GLU A 9 -33.64 6.92 -12.17
C GLU A 9 -34.38 6.71 -13.49
N LYS A 10 -35.60 7.27 -13.60
CA LYS A 10 -36.37 7.21 -14.84
C LYS A 10 -35.63 7.90 -15.97
N ALA A 11 -35.05 9.08 -15.73
CA ALA A 11 -34.26 9.80 -16.74
C ALA A 11 -33.06 8.97 -17.24
N CYS A 12 -32.26 8.39 -16.32
CA CYS A 12 -31.14 7.53 -16.68
C CYS A 12 -31.59 6.32 -17.51
N LYS A 13 -32.65 5.62 -17.06
CA LYS A 13 -33.21 4.46 -17.78
C LYS A 13 -33.77 4.82 -19.17
N GLN A 14 -34.34 6.02 -19.34
CA GLN A 14 -34.82 6.46 -20.65
C GLN A 14 -33.66 6.84 -21.58
N GLU A 15 -32.61 7.49 -21.06
CA GLU A 15 -31.38 7.75 -21.82
C GLU A 15 -30.80 6.44 -22.36
N ASP A 16 -30.61 5.43 -21.51
CA ASP A 16 -30.09 4.12 -21.91
C ASP A 16 -30.95 3.46 -22.99
N ARG A 17 -32.29 3.52 -22.86
CA ARG A 17 -33.22 2.95 -23.86
C ARG A 17 -33.14 3.66 -25.21
N LEU A 18 -33.04 4.99 -25.20
CA LEU A 18 -32.91 5.77 -26.43
C LEU A 18 -31.58 5.48 -27.13
N ILE A 19 -30.48 5.40 -26.36
CA ILE A 19 -29.15 5.05 -26.90
C ILE A 19 -29.18 3.64 -27.49
N ALA A 20 -29.79 2.66 -26.81
CA ALA A 20 -29.94 1.31 -27.36
C ALA A 20 -30.68 1.30 -28.70
N LYS A 21 -31.73 2.12 -28.84
CA LYS A 21 -32.44 2.29 -30.12
C LYS A 21 -31.59 2.97 -31.20
N LEU A 22 -30.74 3.92 -30.84
CA LEU A 22 -29.80 4.51 -31.80
C LEU A 22 -28.73 3.51 -32.26
N GLN A 23 -28.32 2.59 -31.38
CA GLN A 23 -27.34 1.54 -31.70
C GLN A 23 -27.92 0.41 -32.58
N GLU A 24 -29.24 0.27 -32.65
CA GLU A 24 -29.92 -0.65 -33.58
C GLU A 24 -29.89 -0.16 -35.04
N LEU A 25 -29.53 1.12 -35.28
CA LEU A 25 -29.49 1.70 -36.62
C LEU A 25 -28.17 1.37 -37.33
N ASP A 26 -28.26 1.07 -38.62
CA ASP A 26 -27.08 0.89 -39.47
C ASP A 26 -26.32 2.20 -39.66
N MET A 27 -25.01 2.18 -39.42
CA MET A 27 -24.12 3.34 -39.51
C MET A 27 -23.80 3.70 -40.97
N ASP A 28 -24.79 4.24 -41.68
CA ASP A 28 -24.62 4.75 -43.04
C ASP A 28 -24.01 6.16 -43.08
N SER A 29 -23.58 6.59 -44.27
CA SER A 29 -22.96 7.92 -44.46
C SER A 29 -23.88 9.08 -44.04
N ASN A 30 -25.21 8.90 -44.14
CA ASN A 30 -26.18 9.91 -43.74
C ASN A 30 -26.24 10.04 -42.22
N LEU A 31 -26.37 8.92 -41.50
CA LEU A 31 -26.39 8.88 -40.04
C LEU A 31 -25.09 9.42 -39.46
N VAL A 32 -23.94 9.01 -40.00
CA VAL A 32 -22.63 9.57 -39.63
C VAL A 32 -22.62 11.10 -39.82
N GLY A 33 -23.15 11.60 -40.94
CA GLY A 33 -23.27 13.03 -41.20
C GLY A 33 -24.18 13.76 -40.21
N VAL A 34 -25.29 13.14 -39.80
CA VAL A 34 -26.20 13.69 -38.77
C VAL A 34 -25.51 13.73 -37.41
N LEU A 35 -24.89 12.62 -36.98
CA LEU A 35 -24.20 12.53 -35.69
C LEU A 35 -23.03 13.51 -35.61
N ARG A 36 -22.27 13.68 -36.69
CA ARG A 36 -21.20 14.69 -36.77
C ARG A 36 -21.75 16.11 -36.56
N ARG A 37 -22.81 16.49 -37.28
CA ARG A 37 -23.44 17.81 -37.11
C ARG A 37 -23.94 18.01 -35.69
N GLN A 38 -24.60 17.00 -35.12
CA GLN A 38 -25.12 17.07 -33.77
C GLN A 38 -24.01 17.23 -32.72
N ALA A 39 -22.88 16.51 -32.88
CA ALA A 39 -21.72 16.65 -32.00
C ALA A 39 -21.15 18.07 -32.04
N ILE A 40 -20.98 18.66 -33.23
CA ILE A 40 -20.50 20.04 -33.39
C ILE A 40 -21.44 21.03 -32.70
N VAL A 41 -22.75 20.93 -32.95
CA VAL A 41 -23.76 21.80 -32.33
C VAL A 41 -23.72 21.71 -30.80
N LEU A 42 -23.51 20.51 -30.25
CA LEU A 42 -23.38 20.34 -28.79
C LEU A 42 -22.09 20.98 -28.25
N LEU A 43 -20.97 20.90 -28.96
CA LEU A 43 -19.71 21.51 -28.55
C LEU A 43 -19.74 23.05 -28.60
N GLU A 44 -20.44 23.58 -29.60
CA GLU A 44 -20.58 25.02 -29.87
C GLU A 44 -21.75 25.67 -29.12
N GLY A 45 -22.67 24.88 -28.56
CA GLY A 45 -23.92 25.33 -27.91
C GLY A 45 -23.76 26.15 -26.62
N GLY A 46 -22.57 26.67 -26.33
CA GLY A 46 -22.31 27.58 -25.21
C GLY A 46 -22.61 26.99 -23.82
N PRO A 47 -22.82 27.82 -22.79
CA PRO A 47 -23.02 27.38 -21.40
C PRO A 47 -24.30 26.55 -21.17
N THR A 48 -25.25 26.64 -22.10
CA THR A 48 -26.51 25.88 -22.08
C THR A 48 -26.35 24.45 -22.56
N SER A 49 -25.24 24.11 -23.22
CA SER A 49 -24.93 22.75 -23.63
C SER A 49 -24.11 22.02 -22.57
N GLY A 50 -24.42 20.75 -22.31
CA GLY A 50 -23.61 19.88 -21.45
C GLY A 50 -22.20 19.61 -21.99
N LEU A 51 -21.95 19.86 -23.29
CA LEU A 51 -20.64 19.72 -23.94
C LEU A 51 -19.98 21.05 -24.30
N GLY A 52 -20.62 22.18 -23.93
CA GLY A 52 -20.17 23.52 -24.26
C GLY A 52 -18.81 23.91 -23.65
N HIS A 53 -18.24 25.03 -24.08
CA HIS A 53 -16.93 25.50 -23.59
C HIS A 53 -16.96 25.77 -22.08
N GLY A 54 -17.96 26.52 -21.62
CA GLY A 54 -18.39 26.52 -20.23
C GLY A 54 -19.53 25.51 -20.05
N VAL A 55 -19.61 24.86 -18.90
CA VAL A 55 -20.73 24.01 -18.52
C VAL A 55 -21.37 24.62 -17.29
N HIS A 56 -22.66 24.93 -17.35
CA HIS A 56 -23.38 25.44 -16.20
C HIS A 56 -23.40 24.39 -15.08
N ARG A 57 -23.35 24.83 -13.82
CA ARG A 57 -23.32 23.93 -12.64
C ARG A 57 -24.56 23.02 -12.56
N ASP A 58 -25.68 23.47 -13.12
CA ASP A 58 -26.94 22.72 -13.20
C ASP A 58 -27.08 21.82 -14.43
N SER A 59 -26.09 21.85 -15.35
CA SER A 59 -26.11 21.01 -16.54
C SER A 59 -26.09 19.53 -16.16
N ILE A 60 -26.90 18.75 -16.85
CA ILE A 60 -26.96 17.30 -16.68
C ILE A 60 -25.74 16.69 -17.38
N PRO A 61 -24.90 15.89 -16.69
CA PRO A 61 -23.75 15.28 -17.32
C PRO A 61 -24.19 14.32 -18.42
N MET A 62 -23.49 14.38 -19.55
CA MET A 62 -23.86 13.65 -20.76
C MET A 62 -22.93 12.45 -21.01
N HIS A 63 -22.37 11.83 -19.97
CA HIS A 63 -21.33 10.81 -20.12
C HIS A 63 -21.77 9.62 -21.00
N THR A 64 -23.00 9.13 -20.80
CA THR A 64 -23.53 7.97 -21.54
C THR A 64 -23.73 8.31 -23.02
N PHE A 65 -24.43 9.41 -23.31
CA PHE A 65 -24.63 9.86 -24.68
C PHE A 65 -23.33 10.28 -25.38
N ALA A 66 -22.41 10.96 -24.69
CA ALA A 66 -21.11 11.32 -25.23
C ALA A 66 -20.26 10.08 -25.56
N ARG A 67 -20.35 9.01 -24.76
CA ARG A 67 -19.72 7.73 -25.07
C ARG A 67 -20.30 7.10 -26.33
N PHE A 68 -21.62 7.16 -26.52
CA PHE A 68 -22.25 6.73 -27.77
C PHE A 68 -21.71 7.52 -28.97
N LEU A 69 -21.72 8.87 -28.89
CA LEU A 69 -21.17 9.72 -29.95
C LEU A 69 -19.68 9.45 -30.21
N PHE A 70 -18.90 9.25 -29.15
CA PHE A 70 -17.48 8.92 -29.23
C PHE A 70 -17.28 7.65 -30.07
N VAL A 71 -17.94 6.55 -29.70
CA VAL A 71 -17.80 5.26 -30.41
C VAL A 71 -18.31 5.35 -31.84
N ALA A 72 -19.46 5.99 -32.05
CA ALA A 72 -20.07 6.11 -33.37
C ALA A 72 -19.25 6.96 -34.36
N LEU A 73 -18.51 7.95 -33.85
CA LEU A 73 -17.72 8.87 -34.68
C LEU A 73 -16.23 8.52 -34.74
N LEU A 74 -15.72 7.62 -33.89
CA LEU A 74 -14.29 7.35 -33.74
C LEU A 74 -13.60 7.00 -35.06
N ASP A 75 -14.19 6.09 -35.84
CA ASP A 75 -13.60 5.61 -37.10
C ASP A 75 -13.73 6.61 -38.26
N TYR A 76 -14.54 7.67 -38.10
CA TYR A 76 -14.83 8.64 -39.15
C TYR A 76 -14.23 10.02 -38.88
N TYR A 77 -14.33 10.50 -37.64
CA TYR A 77 -13.92 11.82 -37.18
C TYR A 77 -13.29 11.70 -35.78
N PRO A 78 -12.07 11.13 -35.69
CA PRO A 78 -11.48 10.81 -34.40
C PRO A 78 -11.24 12.05 -33.53
N ASP A 79 -10.76 13.16 -34.10
CA ASP A 79 -10.53 14.39 -33.32
C ASP A 79 -11.84 14.93 -32.70
N LEU A 80 -12.93 14.94 -33.48
CA LEU A 80 -14.25 15.33 -33.00
C LEU A 80 -14.75 14.37 -31.91
N ALA A 81 -14.55 13.07 -32.07
CA ALA A 81 -14.92 12.09 -31.06
C ALA A 81 -14.18 12.38 -29.73
N TYR A 82 -12.86 12.58 -29.77
CA TYR A 82 -12.07 12.92 -28.59
C TYR A 82 -12.50 14.25 -27.96
N ASP A 83 -12.81 15.28 -28.74
CA ASP A 83 -13.35 16.53 -28.22
C ASP A 83 -14.67 16.32 -27.46
N VAL A 84 -15.60 15.53 -28.01
CA VAL A 84 -16.85 15.16 -27.33
C VAL A 84 -16.57 14.44 -26.02
N GLY A 85 -15.71 13.42 -26.03
CA GLY A 85 -15.37 12.64 -24.84
C GLY A 85 -14.70 13.48 -23.74
N LEU A 86 -13.72 14.31 -24.10
CA LEU A 86 -13.01 15.20 -23.18
C LEU A 86 -13.97 16.23 -22.57
N ARG A 87 -14.84 16.84 -23.39
CA ARG A 87 -15.83 17.81 -22.92
C ARG A 87 -16.85 17.18 -21.98
N ALA A 88 -17.25 15.94 -22.25
CA ALA A 88 -18.20 15.22 -21.43
C ALA A 88 -17.60 14.69 -20.13
N MET A 89 -16.28 14.48 -20.04
CA MET A 89 -15.65 13.95 -18.82
C MET A 89 -15.70 14.93 -17.65
N ARG A 90 -15.85 16.23 -17.93
CA ARG A 90 -16.00 17.27 -16.91
C ARG A 90 -17.23 17.04 -16.05
N LEU A 91 -17.09 17.27 -14.74
CA LEU A 91 -18.19 17.16 -13.78
C LEU A 91 -18.19 18.37 -12.83
N PRO A 92 -18.55 19.58 -13.32
CA PRO A 92 -18.36 20.84 -12.60
C PRO A 92 -19.03 20.89 -11.22
N ILE A 93 -20.09 20.09 -11.00
CA ILE A 93 -20.79 20.03 -9.72
C ILE A 93 -19.90 19.60 -8.55
N LEU A 94 -18.81 18.86 -8.81
CA LEU A 94 -17.86 18.44 -7.78
C LEU A 94 -16.68 19.42 -7.62
N GLU A 95 -16.48 20.36 -8.54
CA GLU A 95 -15.33 21.27 -8.56
C GLU A 95 -15.50 22.45 -7.59
N ASP A 96 -16.74 22.86 -7.25
CA ASP A 96 -17.01 24.01 -6.39
C ASP A 96 -17.06 23.71 -4.88
N HIS A 97 -16.81 22.47 -4.45
CA HIS A 97 -16.73 22.14 -3.02
C HIS A 97 -15.35 22.41 -2.40
N GLU A 98 -14.33 22.73 -3.21
CA GLU A 98 -12.97 22.99 -2.71
C GLU A 98 -12.73 24.47 -2.36
N ASP A 99 -13.54 25.42 -2.87
CA ASP A 99 -13.32 26.87 -2.67
C ASP A 99 -14.05 27.48 -1.44
N SER A 100 -14.73 26.67 -0.62
CA SER A 100 -15.54 27.15 0.51
C SER A 100 -14.93 26.94 1.90
N ASP A 101 -13.59 26.92 2.01
CA ASP A 101 -12.90 26.99 3.31
C ASP A 101 -12.95 28.42 3.88
N ASN A 102 -14.13 28.78 4.42
CA ASN A 102 -14.30 29.96 5.26
C ASN A 102 -14.39 29.50 6.74
N PRO A 103 -13.45 29.88 7.64
CA PRO A 103 -13.33 29.25 8.98
C PRO A 103 -14.47 29.55 9.96
N ASN A 104 -15.45 30.39 9.61
CA ASN A 104 -16.47 30.91 10.54
C ASN A 104 -17.93 30.62 10.12
N GLY A 105 -18.18 29.65 9.25
CA GLY A 105 -19.53 29.25 8.85
C GLY A 105 -19.86 27.81 9.24
N ASN A 106 -20.92 27.62 10.02
CA ASN A 106 -21.48 26.31 10.39
C ASN A 106 -21.61 25.36 9.15
N PRO A 107 -20.84 24.26 9.03
CA PRO A 107 -20.51 23.69 7.72
C PRO A 107 -21.47 22.60 7.19
N SER A 108 -22.74 22.53 7.59
CA SER A 108 -23.49 21.28 7.32
C SER A 108 -25.01 21.32 7.12
N SER A 109 -25.67 22.47 6.93
CA SER A 109 -27.15 22.42 6.79
C SER A 109 -27.83 23.46 5.89
N VAL A 110 -27.30 24.68 5.77
CA VAL A 110 -28.08 25.77 5.13
C VAL A 110 -27.92 25.83 3.60
N MET A 111 -26.79 25.35 3.05
CA MET A 111 -26.53 25.37 1.60
C MET A 111 -26.96 24.07 0.88
N LEU A 112 -27.00 22.92 1.58
CA LEU A 112 -27.51 21.65 1.03
C LEU A 112 -29.02 21.69 0.72
N ASN A 113 -29.74 22.70 1.19
CA ASN A 113 -31.19 22.83 1.05
C ASN A 113 -31.66 23.63 -0.19
N ARG A 114 -30.76 24.25 -0.96
CA ARG A 114 -31.15 25.01 -2.17
C ARG A 114 -31.11 24.20 -3.47
N TYR A 115 -30.64 22.96 -3.43
CA TYR A 115 -30.35 22.19 -4.64
C TYR A 115 -30.94 20.77 -4.57
N PRO A 116 -31.47 20.23 -5.68
CA PRO A 116 -31.96 18.86 -5.72
C PRO A 116 -30.80 17.90 -5.46
N ARG A 117 -30.93 17.00 -4.46
CA ARG A 117 -29.93 15.96 -4.20
C ARG A 117 -29.76 15.07 -5.43
N TRP A 118 -28.52 14.78 -5.80
CA TRP A 118 -28.19 13.90 -6.92
C TRP A 118 -28.14 12.45 -6.44
N PHE A 119 -29.31 11.84 -6.28
CA PHE A 119 -29.43 10.46 -5.80
C PHE A 119 -28.78 9.44 -6.74
N THR A 120 -28.61 9.81 -8.01
CA THR A 120 -27.97 8.99 -9.05
C THR A 120 -26.49 9.31 -9.25
N LEU A 121 -25.85 10.08 -8.36
CA LEU A 121 -24.44 10.48 -8.50
C LEU A 121 -23.51 9.27 -8.71
N GLY A 122 -23.68 8.18 -7.96
CA GLY A 122 -22.86 6.98 -8.15
C GLY A 122 -23.00 6.35 -9.54
N HIS A 123 -24.19 6.42 -10.16
CA HIS A 123 -24.38 6.00 -11.55
C HIS A 123 -23.64 6.93 -12.51
N ILE A 124 -23.72 8.25 -12.29
CA ILE A 124 -23.03 9.26 -13.10
C ILE A 124 -21.51 9.07 -13.04
N GLU A 125 -20.93 8.90 -11.86
CA GLU A 125 -19.49 8.61 -11.70
C GLU A 125 -19.09 7.30 -12.41
N THR A 126 -19.95 6.28 -12.38
CA THR A 126 -19.73 5.03 -13.12
C THR A 126 -19.69 5.28 -14.63
N GLN A 127 -20.60 6.09 -15.17
CA GLN A 127 -20.61 6.43 -16.60
C GLN A 127 -19.41 7.30 -16.99
N GLN A 128 -19.01 8.25 -16.14
CA GLN A 128 -17.81 9.06 -16.33
C GLN A 128 -16.56 8.19 -16.43
N CYS A 129 -16.39 7.25 -15.51
CA CYS A 129 -15.30 6.28 -15.52
C CYS A 129 -15.33 5.40 -16.78
N THR A 130 -16.52 4.98 -17.21
CA THR A 130 -16.68 4.11 -18.39
C THR A 130 -16.34 4.86 -19.69
N LEU A 131 -16.72 6.14 -19.79
CA LEU A 131 -16.30 7.02 -20.88
C LEU A 131 -14.77 7.15 -20.93
N ALA A 132 -14.13 7.48 -19.81
CA ALA A 132 -12.67 7.60 -19.73
C ALA A 132 -11.95 6.28 -20.12
N SER A 133 -12.45 5.14 -19.63
CA SER A 133 -11.93 3.81 -19.96
C SER A 133 -12.04 3.51 -21.46
N THR A 134 -13.17 3.87 -22.08
CA THR A 134 -13.39 3.73 -23.54
C THR A 134 -12.40 4.57 -24.32
N MET A 135 -12.17 5.83 -23.90
CA MET A 135 -11.22 6.73 -24.56
C MET A 135 -9.77 6.27 -24.44
N LEU A 136 -9.37 5.72 -23.28
CA LEU A 136 -8.02 5.15 -23.08
C LEU A 136 -7.79 3.92 -23.96
N SER A 137 -8.78 3.04 -24.06
CA SER A 137 -8.73 1.87 -24.94
C SER A 137 -8.59 2.28 -26.41
N ALA A 138 -9.37 3.28 -26.85
CA ALA A 138 -9.31 3.80 -28.22
C ALA A 138 -8.02 4.56 -28.52
N ALA A 139 -7.38 5.19 -27.52
CA ALA A 139 -6.15 5.96 -27.71
C ALA A 139 -4.90 5.06 -27.80
N LYS A 140 -5.10 3.74 -27.83
CA LYS A 140 -4.05 2.74 -27.92
C LYS A 140 -3.28 2.88 -29.23
N GLY A 141 -2.11 3.50 -29.15
CA GLY A 141 -1.25 3.79 -30.31
C GLY A 141 -0.97 5.28 -30.51
N GLU A 142 -1.75 6.16 -29.86
CA GLU A 142 -1.62 7.60 -29.97
C GLU A 142 -1.22 8.24 -28.64
N LEU A 143 0.08 8.49 -28.48
CA LEU A 143 0.66 8.97 -27.22
C LEU A 143 0.06 10.32 -26.75
N LEU A 144 -0.19 11.25 -27.68
CA LEU A 144 -0.76 12.55 -27.34
C LEU A 144 -2.19 12.41 -26.80
N ARG A 145 -3.03 11.60 -27.45
CA ARG A 145 -4.40 11.34 -26.99
C ARG A 145 -4.41 10.65 -25.63
N LEU A 146 -3.53 9.66 -25.40
CA LEU A 146 -3.40 9.02 -24.09
C LEU A 146 -3.07 10.03 -22.98
N ARG A 147 -2.12 10.93 -23.23
CA ARG A 147 -1.75 11.99 -22.27
C ARG A 147 -2.92 12.93 -21.99
N THR A 148 -3.61 13.39 -23.03
CA THR A 148 -4.76 14.28 -22.87
C THR A 148 -5.89 13.63 -22.08
N VAL A 149 -6.21 12.37 -22.36
CA VAL A 149 -7.23 11.61 -21.61
C VAL A 149 -6.80 11.38 -20.17
N LEU A 150 -5.54 11.04 -19.91
CA LEU A 150 -4.98 10.92 -18.56
C LEU A 150 -5.13 12.23 -17.76
N THR A 151 -4.69 13.35 -18.33
CA THR A 151 -4.80 14.66 -17.67
C THR A 151 -6.25 15.03 -17.38
N SER A 152 -7.16 14.78 -18.34
CA SER A 152 -8.59 15.00 -18.14
C SER A 152 -9.17 14.11 -17.03
N ALA A 153 -8.79 12.83 -16.99
CA ALA A 153 -9.25 11.89 -15.97
C ALA A 153 -8.76 12.28 -14.57
N GLN A 154 -7.48 12.64 -14.43
CA GLN A 154 -6.91 13.10 -13.17
C GLN A 154 -7.56 14.40 -12.65
N ARG A 155 -8.05 15.25 -13.56
CA ARG A 155 -8.70 16.52 -13.22
C ARG A 155 -10.15 16.35 -12.82
N HIS A 156 -10.92 15.50 -13.51
CA HIS A 156 -12.38 15.49 -13.40
C HIS A 156 -12.95 14.25 -12.70
N ILE A 157 -12.18 13.17 -12.51
CA ILE A 157 -12.63 11.98 -11.77
C ILE A 157 -12.18 12.09 -10.32
N HIS A 158 -13.09 12.52 -9.45
CA HIS A 158 -12.79 12.75 -8.03
C HIS A 158 -12.93 11.49 -7.16
N SER A 159 -13.72 10.51 -7.61
CA SER A 159 -13.94 9.27 -6.86
C SER A 159 -12.71 8.35 -6.94
N SER A 160 -12.02 8.16 -5.82
CA SER A 160 -10.81 7.32 -5.74
C SER A 160 -11.07 5.88 -6.21
N SER A 161 -12.27 5.34 -5.98
CA SER A 161 -12.67 4.00 -6.40
C SER A 161 -12.79 3.90 -7.93
N HIS A 162 -13.37 4.93 -8.57
CA HIS A 162 -13.48 4.99 -10.03
C HIS A 162 -12.14 5.27 -10.69
N LEU A 163 -11.31 6.14 -10.10
CA LEU A 163 -9.95 6.39 -10.59
C LEU A 163 -9.09 5.12 -10.50
N PHE A 164 -9.23 4.35 -9.41
CA PHE A 164 -8.55 3.06 -9.27
C PHE A 164 -9.05 2.03 -10.29
N LYS A 165 -10.37 1.95 -10.51
CA LYS A 165 -10.94 1.10 -11.56
C LYS A 165 -10.40 1.48 -12.95
N LEU A 166 -10.31 2.77 -13.25
CA LEU A 166 -9.74 3.26 -14.50
C LEU A 166 -8.25 2.88 -14.64
N ALA A 167 -7.48 2.96 -13.57
CA ALA A 167 -6.09 2.51 -13.53
C ALA A 167 -5.98 0.99 -13.83
N GLN A 168 -6.87 0.18 -13.25
CA GLN A 168 -6.96 -1.26 -13.52
C GLN A 168 -7.35 -1.57 -14.96
N ASP A 169 -8.32 -0.85 -15.51
CA ASP A 169 -8.73 -0.98 -16.92
C ASP A 169 -7.55 -0.64 -17.85
N ALA A 170 -6.87 0.49 -17.62
CA ALA A 170 -5.70 0.91 -18.40
C ALA A 170 -4.59 -0.15 -18.34
N PHE A 171 -4.33 -0.71 -17.15
CA PHE A 171 -3.35 -1.79 -16.98
C PHE A 171 -3.74 -3.03 -17.79
N ARG A 172 -5.00 -3.48 -17.69
CA ARG A 172 -5.52 -4.62 -18.46
C ARG A 172 -5.37 -4.41 -19.97
N PHE A 173 -5.66 -3.21 -20.46
CA PHE A 173 -5.48 -2.87 -21.89
C PHE A 173 -4.00 -2.87 -22.31
N ALA A 174 -3.10 -2.57 -21.36
CA ALA A 174 -1.68 -2.51 -21.58
C ALA A 174 -0.99 -3.89 -21.54
N THR A 175 -1.60 -4.87 -20.86
CA THR A 175 -1.10 -6.25 -20.73
C THR A 175 -2.13 -7.27 -21.25
N PRO A 176 -2.43 -7.29 -22.56
CA PRO A 176 -3.36 -8.27 -23.13
C PRO A 176 -2.78 -9.69 -23.04
N GLU A 177 -3.60 -10.70 -22.72
CA GLU A 177 -3.16 -12.09 -22.54
C GLU A 177 -2.48 -12.68 -23.79
N ASN A 178 -2.96 -12.30 -24.98
CA ASN A 178 -2.52 -12.83 -26.28
C ASN A 178 -1.83 -11.77 -27.15
N GLY A 179 -1.28 -10.70 -26.57
CA GLY A 179 -0.72 -9.60 -27.34
C GLY A 179 0.55 -8.97 -26.74
N PRO A 180 1.22 -8.08 -27.49
CA PRO A 180 2.35 -7.35 -26.96
C PRO A 180 1.90 -6.41 -25.84
N ARG A 181 2.81 -6.18 -24.88
CA ARG A 181 2.60 -5.13 -23.87
C ARG A 181 2.63 -3.75 -24.51
N HIS A 182 1.88 -2.80 -23.95
CA HIS A 182 1.84 -1.41 -24.41
C HIS A 182 2.42 -0.47 -23.35
N PRO A 183 3.73 -0.15 -23.40
CA PRO A 183 4.40 0.66 -22.38
C PRO A 183 3.75 2.03 -22.10
N PRO A 184 3.31 2.82 -23.11
CA PRO A 184 2.66 4.10 -22.83
C PRO A 184 1.39 3.96 -21.96
N LEU A 185 0.64 2.89 -22.15
CA LEU A 185 -0.60 2.64 -21.42
C LEU A 185 -0.33 2.07 -20.02
N LEU A 186 0.76 1.32 -19.85
CA LEU A 186 1.29 0.98 -18.52
C LEU A 186 1.68 2.23 -17.73
N THR A 187 2.35 3.21 -18.37
CA THR A 187 2.65 4.50 -17.74
C THR A 187 1.38 5.24 -17.32
N VAL A 188 0.35 5.28 -18.18
CA VAL A 188 -0.96 5.87 -17.83
C VAL A 188 -1.58 5.17 -16.63
N ALA A 189 -1.60 3.83 -16.61
CA ALA A 189 -2.12 3.06 -15.49
C ALA A 189 -1.38 3.35 -14.18
N PHE A 190 -0.05 3.48 -14.26
CA PHE A 190 0.80 3.81 -13.14
C PHE A 190 0.55 5.23 -12.61
N GLU A 191 0.46 6.24 -13.47
CA GLU A 191 0.16 7.63 -13.09
C GLU A 191 -1.22 7.78 -12.44
N LEU A 192 -2.24 7.06 -12.94
CA LEU A 192 -3.55 6.99 -12.29
C LEU A 192 -3.44 6.34 -10.91
N GLY A 193 -2.69 5.23 -10.79
CA GLY A 193 -2.44 4.55 -9.53
C GLY A 193 -1.74 5.44 -8.49
N LEU A 194 -0.74 6.23 -8.91
CA LEU A 194 -0.07 7.21 -8.06
C LEU A 194 -1.05 8.26 -7.56
N GLN A 195 -1.94 8.76 -8.42
CA GLN A 195 -2.95 9.74 -8.02
C GLN A 195 -3.94 9.15 -6.99
N VAL A 196 -4.36 7.89 -7.16
CA VAL A 196 -5.18 7.19 -6.16
C VAL A 196 -4.46 7.12 -4.81
N MET A 197 -3.15 6.85 -4.78
CA MET A 197 -2.39 6.81 -3.52
C MET A 197 -2.37 8.15 -2.81
N ARG A 198 -2.15 9.25 -3.56
CA ARG A 198 -2.16 10.61 -3.01
C ARG A 198 -3.50 10.98 -2.39
N ILE A 199 -4.60 10.75 -3.12
CA ILE A 199 -5.95 11.09 -2.67
C ILE A 199 -6.35 10.26 -1.43
N THR A 200 -5.91 9.00 -1.37
CA THR A 200 -6.30 8.09 -0.30
C THR A 200 -5.37 8.11 0.91
N LEU A 201 -4.27 8.88 0.89
CA LEU A 201 -3.26 8.86 1.96
C LEU A 201 -3.82 9.29 3.33
N ALA A 202 -4.62 10.35 3.34
CA ALA A 202 -5.23 10.88 4.56
C ALA A 202 -6.62 10.29 4.87
N SER A 203 -7.16 9.44 3.99
CA SER A 203 -8.53 8.94 4.08
C SER A 203 -8.59 7.49 4.54
N LEU A 204 -9.54 7.19 5.44
CA LEU A 204 -9.84 5.82 5.86
C LEU A 204 -10.44 5.04 4.70
N ASN A 205 -9.63 4.24 4.02
CA ASN A 205 -10.05 3.41 2.91
C ASN A 205 -9.76 1.93 3.20
N TRP A 206 -10.82 1.13 3.38
CA TRP A 206 -10.72 -0.30 3.67
C TRP A 206 -10.02 -1.10 2.55
N ARG A 207 -10.01 -0.59 1.30
CA ARG A 207 -9.30 -1.16 0.15
C ARG A 207 -7.87 -0.67 0.02
N ARG A 208 -7.39 0.26 0.85
CA ARG A 208 -6.05 0.85 0.72
C ARG A 208 -4.94 -0.19 0.61
N ARG A 209 -5.02 -1.24 1.43
CA ARG A 209 -4.05 -2.35 1.41
C ARG A 209 -4.01 -3.10 0.07
N GLU A 210 -5.14 -3.24 -0.62
CA GLU A 210 -5.21 -3.84 -1.95
C GLU A 210 -4.60 -2.88 -2.99
N MET A 211 -4.96 -1.61 -2.92
CA MET A 211 -4.47 -0.58 -3.83
C MET A 211 -2.93 -0.41 -3.75
N VAL A 212 -2.35 -0.45 -2.55
CA VAL A 212 -0.89 -0.41 -2.34
C VAL A 212 -0.21 -1.60 -3.04
N ARG A 213 -0.71 -2.81 -2.84
CA ARG A 213 -0.15 -4.01 -3.49
C ARG A 213 -0.28 -3.96 -5.00
N TRP A 214 -1.43 -3.50 -5.48
CA TRP A 214 -1.68 -3.33 -6.90
C TRP A 214 -0.70 -2.31 -7.52
N LEU A 215 -0.46 -1.18 -6.86
CA LEU A 215 0.49 -0.17 -7.35
C LEU A 215 1.91 -0.73 -7.48
N VAL A 216 2.38 -1.51 -6.50
CA VAL A 216 3.71 -2.14 -6.58
C VAL A 216 3.77 -3.16 -7.73
N THR A 217 2.68 -3.89 -7.97
CA THR A 217 2.57 -4.81 -9.11
C THR A 217 2.64 -4.04 -10.43
N CYS A 218 1.88 -2.94 -10.55
CA CYS A 218 1.90 -2.06 -11.71
C CYS A 218 3.31 -1.48 -11.96
N ALA A 219 3.95 -0.95 -10.91
CA ALA A 219 5.31 -0.42 -10.98
C ALA A 219 6.34 -1.50 -11.41
N THR A 220 6.13 -2.75 -11.00
CA THR A 220 6.99 -3.88 -11.44
C THR A 220 6.86 -4.14 -12.93
N GLU A 221 5.66 -4.03 -13.51
CA GLU A 221 5.48 -4.17 -14.97
C GLU A 221 6.00 -2.94 -15.74
N VAL A 222 5.99 -1.75 -15.14
CA VAL A 222 6.57 -0.54 -15.75
C VAL A 222 8.10 -0.61 -15.77
N GLY A 223 8.72 -1.03 -14.66
CA GLY A 223 10.16 -1.27 -14.56
C GLY A 223 10.82 -0.68 -13.32
N MET A 224 12.15 -0.84 -13.25
CA MET A 224 12.97 -0.45 -12.10
C MET A 224 12.86 1.04 -11.74
N ASP A 225 12.78 1.92 -12.74
CA ASP A 225 12.69 3.37 -12.50
C ASP A 225 11.39 3.76 -11.78
N ALA A 226 10.29 3.08 -12.10
CA ALA A 226 9.01 3.28 -11.42
C ALA A 226 9.10 2.84 -9.96
N LEU A 227 9.70 1.67 -9.69
CA LEU A 227 9.91 1.19 -8.31
C LEU A 227 10.81 2.12 -7.50
N THR A 228 11.87 2.65 -8.14
CA THR A 228 12.77 3.63 -7.53
C THR A 228 12.01 4.91 -7.18
N SER A 229 11.21 5.44 -8.12
CA SER A 229 10.39 6.63 -7.91
C SER A 229 9.38 6.44 -6.77
N VAL A 230 8.73 5.27 -6.70
CA VAL A 230 7.78 4.91 -5.63
C VAL A 230 8.46 4.91 -4.27
N MET A 231 9.68 4.34 -4.18
CA MET A 231 10.43 4.31 -2.93
C MET A 231 10.98 5.69 -2.54
N GLN A 232 11.42 6.51 -3.48
CA GLN A 232 11.94 7.85 -3.17
C GLN A 232 10.83 8.82 -2.74
N ASN A 233 9.64 8.70 -3.35
CA ASN A 233 8.50 9.57 -3.08
C ASN A 233 7.48 8.95 -2.10
N TRP A 234 7.91 7.96 -1.31
CA TRP A 234 7.03 7.16 -0.45
C TRP A 234 6.14 8.00 0.47
N PHE A 235 6.67 9.12 0.99
CA PHE A 235 5.99 9.99 1.96
C PHE A 235 4.75 10.70 1.39
N GLN A 236 4.63 10.79 0.06
CA GLN A 236 3.44 11.34 -0.61
C GLN A 236 2.41 10.26 -0.99
N LEU A 237 2.76 8.98 -0.83
CA LEU A 237 2.00 7.85 -1.37
C LEU A 237 1.52 6.89 -0.27
N PHE A 238 2.34 6.68 0.77
CA PHE A 238 2.15 5.62 1.76
C PHE A 238 2.35 6.12 3.19
N THR A 239 1.71 5.43 4.13
CA THR A 239 2.10 5.53 5.54
C THR A 239 3.47 4.86 5.75
N PRO A 240 4.21 5.18 6.83
CA PRO A 240 5.48 4.51 7.15
C PRO A 240 5.37 2.98 7.21
N THR A 241 4.25 2.47 7.73
CA THR A 241 3.99 1.03 7.86
C THR A 241 3.69 0.37 6.53
N GLU A 242 3.01 1.05 5.62
CA GLU A 242 2.78 0.59 4.24
C GLU A 242 4.08 0.58 3.43
N ALA A 243 4.89 1.65 3.57
CA ALA A 243 6.15 1.80 2.87
C ALA A 243 7.15 0.71 3.28
N THR A 244 7.36 0.50 4.57
CA THR A 244 8.33 -0.49 5.08
C THR A 244 7.87 -1.92 4.99
N GLY A 245 6.58 -2.16 5.20
CA GLY A 245 6.00 -3.48 5.11
C GLY A 245 5.72 -3.83 3.65
N PRO A 246 4.46 -3.75 3.19
CA PRO A 246 4.06 -4.30 1.90
C PRO A 246 4.82 -3.74 0.69
N VAL A 247 5.21 -2.46 0.69
CA VAL A 247 5.94 -1.88 -0.44
C VAL A 247 7.37 -2.42 -0.50
N ALA A 248 8.23 -2.07 0.47
CA ALA A 248 9.63 -2.46 0.42
C ALA A 248 9.83 -3.98 0.37
N THR A 249 9.08 -4.77 1.14
CA THR A 249 9.20 -6.24 1.13
C THR A 249 8.81 -6.87 -0.21
N THR A 250 7.79 -6.35 -0.90
CA THR A 250 7.38 -6.86 -2.21
C THR A 250 8.40 -6.49 -3.29
N ILE A 251 8.93 -5.27 -3.25
CA ILE A 251 9.96 -4.80 -4.18
C ILE A 251 11.24 -5.61 -4.01
N MET A 252 11.65 -5.89 -2.76
CA MET A 252 12.84 -6.69 -2.44
C MET A 252 12.66 -8.20 -2.61
N SER A 253 11.47 -8.68 -3.00
CA SER A 253 11.22 -10.12 -3.12
C SER A 253 11.96 -10.73 -4.31
N HIS A 254 12.38 -12.00 -4.16
CA HIS A 254 13.04 -12.75 -5.24
C HIS A 254 12.20 -12.83 -6.52
N SER A 255 10.87 -12.95 -6.38
CA SER A 255 9.93 -12.96 -7.51
C SER A 255 9.98 -11.66 -8.32
N THR A 256 10.10 -10.51 -7.67
CA THR A 256 10.21 -9.21 -8.35
C THR A 256 11.55 -9.08 -9.08
N MET A 257 12.66 -9.52 -8.46
CA MET A 257 13.98 -9.50 -9.09
C MET A 257 14.05 -10.36 -10.35
N LEU A 258 13.46 -11.56 -10.31
CA LEU A 258 13.37 -12.45 -11.48
C LEU A 258 12.51 -11.85 -12.60
N ARG A 259 11.35 -11.26 -12.27
CA ARG A 259 10.45 -10.65 -13.26
C ARG A 259 11.09 -9.49 -14.00
N LEU A 260 11.88 -8.68 -13.31
CA LEU A 260 12.58 -7.53 -13.88
C LEU A 260 13.92 -7.90 -14.56
N ASN A 261 14.39 -9.13 -14.36
CA ASN A 261 15.68 -9.62 -14.86
C ASN A 261 16.85 -8.66 -14.56
N LEU A 262 16.92 -8.19 -13.30
CA LEU A 262 17.87 -7.17 -12.88
C LEU A 262 19.29 -7.71 -12.76
N SER A 263 20.26 -6.92 -13.23
CA SER A 263 21.68 -7.14 -12.94
C SER A 263 22.00 -6.97 -11.44
N PHE A 264 23.13 -7.50 -10.99
CA PHE A 264 23.58 -7.34 -9.60
C PHE A 264 23.71 -5.86 -9.19
N GLU A 265 24.23 -5.00 -10.07
CA GLU A 265 24.35 -3.56 -9.80
C GLU A 265 22.98 -2.89 -9.61
N GLN A 266 21.99 -3.29 -10.42
CA GLN A 266 20.63 -2.79 -10.30
C GLN A 266 19.95 -3.28 -9.01
N GLN A 267 20.16 -4.54 -8.64
CA GLN A 267 19.65 -5.10 -7.39
C GLN A 267 20.21 -4.33 -6.19
N GLU A 268 21.52 -4.06 -6.17
CA GLU A 268 22.16 -3.32 -5.08
C GLU A 268 21.64 -1.87 -4.97
N LYS A 269 21.44 -1.19 -6.12
CA LYS A 269 20.81 0.13 -6.14
C LYS A 269 19.39 0.09 -5.55
N LEU A 270 18.59 -0.90 -5.93
CA LEU A 270 17.23 -1.05 -5.42
C LEU A 270 17.22 -1.32 -3.90
N SER A 271 18.15 -2.16 -3.44
CA SER A 271 18.36 -2.44 -2.01
C SER A 271 18.82 -1.20 -1.25
N SER A 272 19.64 -0.32 -1.84
CA SER A 272 20.02 0.97 -1.24
C SER A 272 18.81 1.89 -1.01
N TYR A 273 17.91 1.99 -2.00
CA TYR A 273 16.67 2.76 -1.86
C TYR A 273 15.72 2.17 -0.82
N ALA A 274 15.59 0.84 -0.78
CA ALA A 274 14.76 0.15 0.22
C ALA A 274 15.27 0.38 1.65
N ARG A 275 16.60 0.31 1.86
CA ARG A 275 17.24 0.62 3.15
C ARG A 275 17.00 2.07 3.55
N THR A 276 17.21 3.02 2.64
CA THR A 276 16.98 4.45 2.90
C THR A 276 15.54 4.73 3.29
N LEU A 277 14.58 4.19 2.53
CA LEU A 277 13.15 4.28 2.85
C LEU A 277 12.86 3.67 4.23
N ALA A 278 13.43 2.50 4.52
CA ALA A 278 13.21 1.78 5.75
C ALA A 278 13.68 2.56 6.99
N LEU A 279 14.88 3.14 6.92
CA LEU A 279 15.41 4.00 7.97
C LEU A 279 14.55 5.24 8.19
N GLN A 280 14.15 5.93 7.11
CA GLN A 280 13.28 7.12 7.22
C GLN A 280 11.93 6.79 7.87
N CYS A 281 11.34 5.65 7.52
CA CYS A 281 10.07 5.23 8.11
C CYS A 281 10.24 4.83 9.58
N ALA A 282 11.32 4.11 9.93
CA ALA A 282 11.64 3.77 11.30
C ALA A 282 11.91 5.00 12.16
N SER A 283 12.52 6.06 11.62
CA SER A 283 12.67 7.33 12.35
C SER A 283 11.34 8.05 12.60
N LYS A 284 10.35 7.90 11.70
CA LYS A 284 9.03 8.54 11.87
C LYS A 284 8.07 7.76 12.75
N ASP A 285 8.07 6.43 12.63
CA ASP A 285 7.20 5.54 13.41
C ASP A 285 8.00 4.30 13.88
N PRO A 286 8.93 4.48 14.84
CA PRO A 286 9.78 3.39 15.32
C PRO A 286 9.01 2.15 15.79
N PRO A 287 7.93 2.28 16.60
CA PRO A 287 7.22 1.11 17.14
C PRO A 287 6.70 0.14 16.08
N ASN A 288 6.25 0.65 14.93
CA ASN A 288 5.65 -0.18 13.88
C ASN A 288 6.61 -0.53 12.73
N CYS A 289 7.69 0.24 12.54
CA CYS A 289 8.58 0.08 11.39
C CYS A 289 9.94 -0.56 11.73
N ALA A 290 10.37 -0.53 12.99
CA ALA A 290 11.72 -0.93 13.41
C ALA A 290 12.13 -2.34 12.96
N LEU A 291 11.26 -3.35 13.15
CA LEU A 291 11.58 -4.73 12.81
C LEU A 291 11.76 -4.93 11.29
N ASN A 292 10.88 -4.32 10.49
CA ASN A 292 10.99 -4.34 9.03
C ASN A 292 12.27 -3.63 8.59
N ALA A 293 12.62 -2.50 9.22
CA ALA A 293 13.83 -1.78 8.88
C ALA A 293 15.10 -2.57 9.19
N LEU A 294 15.15 -3.22 10.36
CA LEU A 294 16.24 -4.12 10.71
C LEU A 294 16.37 -5.28 9.71
N THR A 295 15.25 -5.87 9.28
CA THR A 295 15.23 -6.99 8.32
C THR A 295 15.72 -6.54 6.94
N LEU A 296 15.25 -5.39 6.45
CA LEU A 296 15.65 -4.84 5.14
C LEU A 296 17.12 -4.38 5.11
N CYS A 297 17.70 -4.07 6.27
CA CYS A 297 19.08 -3.62 6.38
C CYS A 297 20.08 -4.73 6.72
N GLU A 298 19.65 -6.00 6.90
CA GLU A 298 20.52 -7.10 7.38
C GLU A 298 21.83 -7.26 6.58
N ASN A 299 21.78 -7.04 5.27
CA ASN A 299 22.94 -7.25 4.39
C ASN A 299 23.91 -6.07 4.34
N ASP A 300 23.61 -4.97 5.04
CA ASP A 300 24.47 -3.79 5.10
C ASP A 300 24.73 -3.37 6.55
N ALA A 301 25.97 -3.55 7.00
CA ALA A 301 26.35 -3.31 8.39
C ALA A 301 26.07 -1.86 8.84
N THR A 302 26.22 -0.88 7.95
CA THR A 302 26.05 0.54 8.30
C THR A 302 24.57 0.90 8.48
N ALA A 303 23.72 0.45 7.56
CA ALA A 303 22.29 0.65 7.62
C ALA A 303 21.66 -0.16 8.76
N PHE A 304 22.15 -1.38 9.01
CA PHE A 304 21.70 -2.20 10.14
C PHE A 304 22.01 -1.54 11.48
N GLU A 305 23.22 -0.99 11.62
CA GLU A 305 23.60 -0.23 12.81
C GLU A 305 22.71 1.01 12.99
N ALA A 306 22.49 1.79 11.92
CA ALA A 306 21.60 2.94 11.97
C ALA A 306 20.17 2.55 12.38
N ALA A 307 19.63 1.46 11.82
CA ALA A 307 18.31 0.94 12.20
C ALA A 307 18.28 0.53 13.68
N TYR A 308 19.33 -0.13 14.17
CA TYR A 308 19.44 -0.51 15.58
C TYR A 308 19.50 0.69 16.53
N GLN A 309 20.22 1.75 16.15
CA GLN A 309 20.27 2.99 16.95
C GLN A 309 18.90 3.68 17.02
N ILE A 310 18.14 3.71 15.92
CA ILE A 310 16.76 4.22 15.93
C ILE A 310 15.90 3.46 16.97
N VAL A 311 16.06 2.14 17.08
CA VAL A 311 15.35 1.35 18.10
C VAL A 311 15.79 1.74 19.51
N LEU A 312 17.09 1.89 19.76
CA LEU A 312 17.60 2.27 21.07
C LEU A 312 17.09 3.65 21.52
N ASP A 313 17.09 4.62 20.62
CA ASP A 313 16.61 5.97 20.89
C ASP A 313 15.09 5.99 21.17
N ALA A 314 14.32 5.15 20.46
CA ALA A 314 12.88 5.04 20.65
C ALA A 314 12.48 4.22 21.89
N ALA A 315 13.35 3.30 22.34
CA ALA A 315 13.06 2.34 23.40
C ALA A 315 12.73 2.98 24.75
N SER A 316 13.30 4.15 25.06
CA SER A 316 13.06 4.85 26.32
C SER A 316 11.77 5.67 26.35
N HIS A 317 11.16 5.98 25.21
CA HIS A 317 10.12 6.99 25.13
C HIS A 317 8.80 6.52 24.51
N ILE A 318 8.86 5.70 23.46
CA ILE A 318 7.67 5.45 22.61
C ILE A 318 7.39 3.94 22.49
N MET A 319 8.40 3.08 22.59
CA MET A 319 8.21 1.64 22.39
C MET A 319 7.69 0.91 23.64
N THR A 320 6.79 -0.03 23.42
CA THR A 320 6.30 -0.93 24.48
C THR A 320 7.32 -2.02 24.79
N SER A 321 7.26 -2.58 26.01
CA SER A 321 8.12 -3.70 26.40
C SER A 321 7.97 -4.92 25.49
N SER A 322 6.75 -5.24 25.06
CA SER A 322 6.48 -6.35 24.12
C SER A 322 7.15 -6.15 22.76
N GLN A 323 7.09 -4.93 22.21
CA GLN A 323 7.80 -4.59 20.96
C GLN A 323 9.32 -4.73 21.12
N LEU A 324 9.87 -4.24 22.23
CA LEU A 324 11.30 -4.35 22.51
C LEU A 324 11.75 -5.80 22.66
N PHE A 325 10.98 -6.66 23.33
CA PHE A 325 11.30 -8.10 23.39
C PHE A 325 11.23 -8.79 22.03
N THR A 326 10.27 -8.41 21.19
CA THR A 326 10.16 -8.94 19.83
C THR A 326 11.41 -8.62 19.02
N ILE A 327 11.89 -7.37 19.09
CA ILE A 327 13.12 -6.96 18.41
C ILE A 327 14.36 -7.60 19.05
N ALA A 328 14.40 -7.72 20.38
CA ALA A 328 15.50 -8.36 21.10
C ALA A 328 15.65 -9.83 20.71
N ARG A 329 14.54 -10.58 20.62
CA ARG A 329 14.55 -11.98 20.13
C ARG A 329 15.04 -12.07 18.69
N TYR A 330 14.57 -11.16 17.83
CA TYR A 330 15.07 -11.07 16.46
C TYR A 330 16.59 -10.87 16.43
N MET A 331 17.14 -9.99 17.29
CA MET A 331 18.60 -9.77 17.40
C MET A 331 19.35 -11.02 17.84
N GLU A 332 18.82 -11.76 18.81
CA GLU A 332 19.42 -13.02 19.26
C GLU A 332 19.42 -14.07 18.15
N HIS A 333 18.30 -14.24 17.45
CA HIS A 333 18.19 -15.18 16.32
C HIS A 333 19.13 -14.85 15.15
N ARG A 334 19.47 -13.56 14.97
CA ARG A 334 20.45 -13.11 13.98
C ARG A 334 21.91 -13.19 14.46
N GLY A 335 22.16 -13.72 15.67
CA GLY A 335 23.50 -13.93 16.20
C GLY A 335 24.10 -12.71 16.92
N TYR A 336 23.27 -11.76 17.37
CA TYR A 336 23.72 -10.57 18.11
C TYR A 336 23.25 -10.57 19.58
N PRO A 337 23.70 -11.52 20.42
CA PRO A 337 23.15 -11.69 21.77
C PRO A 337 23.44 -10.49 22.69
N ASN A 338 24.58 -9.81 22.53
CA ASN A 338 24.87 -8.58 23.28
C ASN A 338 23.92 -7.42 22.93
N ARG A 339 23.51 -7.31 21.66
CA ARG A 339 22.55 -6.29 21.21
C ARG A 339 21.13 -6.62 21.67
N ALA A 340 20.78 -7.91 21.61
CA ALA A 340 19.54 -8.44 22.16
C ALA A 340 19.42 -8.15 23.65
N TYR A 341 20.48 -8.41 24.43
CA TYR A 341 20.51 -8.16 25.86
C TYR A 341 20.29 -6.68 26.22
N LYS A 342 20.92 -5.74 25.50
CA LYS A 342 20.69 -4.31 25.71
C LYS A 342 19.21 -3.93 25.54
N LEU A 343 18.56 -4.43 24.49
CA LEU A 343 17.13 -4.20 24.25
C LEU A 343 16.25 -4.90 25.31
N ALA A 344 16.60 -6.11 25.72
CA ALA A 344 15.90 -6.85 26.76
C ALA A 344 15.97 -6.10 28.11
N MET A 345 17.12 -5.51 28.45
CA MET A 345 17.28 -4.67 29.65
C MET A 345 16.39 -3.42 29.61
N LEU A 346 16.28 -2.77 28.45
CA LEU A 346 15.38 -1.64 28.26
C LEU A 346 13.91 -2.06 28.37
N ALA A 347 13.54 -3.18 27.76
CA ALA A 347 12.20 -3.76 27.90
C ALA A 347 11.87 -4.08 29.36
N MET A 348 12.79 -4.75 30.07
CA MET A 348 12.64 -5.16 31.46
C MET A 348 12.40 -3.97 32.39
N LYS A 349 12.98 -2.79 32.13
CA LYS A 349 12.71 -1.57 32.91
C LYS A 349 11.23 -1.15 32.86
N ASN A 350 10.54 -1.43 31.76
CA ASN A 350 9.16 -1.00 31.48
C ASN A 350 8.13 -2.12 31.65
N VAL A 351 8.55 -3.36 31.95
CA VAL A 351 7.65 -4.45 32.32
C VAL A 351 7.26 -4.29 33.77
N HIS A 352 6.00 -4.57 34.10
CA HIS A 352 5.55 -4.72 35.47
C HIS A 352 4.63 -5.93 35.59
N LEU A 353 4.89 -6.80 36.56
CA LEU A 353 4.08 -7.98 36.84
C LEU A 353 3.62 -7.96 38.30
N ALA A 354 2.31 -7.82 38.51
CA ALA A 354 1.72 -7.78 39.84
C ALA A 354 1.62 -9.18 40.48
N TYR A 355 1.33 -9.22 41.78
CA TYR A 355 1.34 -10.43 42.61
C TYR A 355 0.39 -11.56 42.13
N ASN A 356 -0.73 -11.23 41.48
CA ASN A 356 -1.77 -12.16 41.04
C ASN A 356 -1.79 -12.41 39.52
N GLN A 357 -0.70 -12.14 38.82
CA GLN A 357 -0.61 -12.24 37.35
C GLN A 357 0.24 -13.42 36.90
N ASP A 358 -0.07 -14.62 37.36
CA ASP A 358 0.66 -15.87 37.05
C ASP A 358 0.48 -16.39 35.61
N THR A 359 -0.45 -15.80 34.85
CA THR A 359 -0.75 -16.15 33.45
C THR A 359 -0.43 -15.01 32.46
N HIS A 360 0.27 -13.98 32.90
CA HIS A 360 0.55 -12.81 32.07
C HIS A 360 1.47 -13.14 30.88
N PRO A 361 1.21 -12.63 29.66
CA PRO A 361 2.00 -12.96 28.47
C PRO A 361 3.48 -12.58 28.57
N ALA A 362 3.81 -11.52 29.31
CA ALA A 362 5.20 -11.08 29.53
C ALA A 362 6.05 -12.06 30.35
N ILE A 363 5.46 -13.06 31.02
CA ILE A 363 6.22 -14.06 31.80
C ILE A 363 7.23 -14.79 30.90
N ASN A 364 6.81 -15.18 29.69
CA ASN A 364 7.70 -15.84 28.73
C ASN A 364 8.85 -14.92 28.28
N ASP A 365 8.58 -13.62 28.16
CA ASP A 365 9.59 -12.62 27.81
C ASP A 365 10.61 -12.43 28.94
N ILE A 366 10.15 -12.38 30.19
CA ILE A 366 11.01 -12.29 31.38
C ILE A 366 11.87 -13.55 31.51
N HIS A 367 11.30 -14.75 31.38
CA HIS A 367 12.06 -16.00 31.44
C HIS A 367 13.15 -16.05 30.36
N TRP A 368 12.79 -15.66 29.13
CA TRP A 368 13.74 -15.59 28.03
C TRP A 368 14.86 -14.57 28.32
N ALA A 369 14.53 -13.37 28.81
CA ALA A 369 15.52 -12.34 29.12
C ALA A 369 16.51 -12.79 30.21
N CYS A 370 16.03 -13.51 31.23
CA CYS A 370 16.90 -14.10 32.26
C CYS A 370 17.80 -15.20 31.70
N ALA A 371 17.26 -16.06 30.83
CA ALA A 371 18.04 -17.12 30.18
C ALA A 371 19.15 -16.53 29.29
N LEU A 372 18.84 -15.50 28.50
CA LEU A 372 19.81 -14.75 27.70
C LEU A 372 20.88 -14.08 28.58
N SER A 373 20.47 -13.46 29.69
CA SER A 373 21.41 -12.84 30.63
C SER A 373 22.37 -13.87 31.23
N HIS A 374 21.85 -15.05 31.56
CA HIS A 374 22.63 -16.14 32.12
C HIS A 374 23.59 -16.78 31.10
N SER A 375 23.20 -16.88 29.82
CA SER A 375 24.06 -17.42 28.76
C SER A 375 25.21 -16.46 28.39
N LEU A 376 25.02 -15.15 28.54
CA LEU A 376 26.06 -14.15 28.31
C LEU A 376 27.11 -14.10 29.43
N GLY A 377 26.69 -14.29 30.68
CA GLY A 377 27.62 -14.34 31.80
C GLY A 377 27.02 -13.91 33.13
N LYS A 378 27.84 -14.05 34.18
CA LYS A 378 27.46 -13.68 35.55
C LYS A 378 27.25 -12.18 35.73
N ASN A 379 27.95 -11.35 34.96
CA ASN A 379 27.87 -9.88 35.07
C ASN A 379 26.55 -9.36 34.51
N GLU A 380 26.14 -9.89 33.37
CA GLU A 380 24.89 -9.57 32.67
C GLU A 380 23.69 -10.01 33.52
N LEU A 381 23.76 -11.21 34.10
CA LEU A 381 22.76 -11.69 35.04
C LEU A 381 22.70 -10.83 36.32
N ALA A 382 23.85 -10.47 36.91
CA ALA A 382 23.91 -9.62 38.10
C ALA A 382 23.26 -8.25 37.86
N THR A 383 23.36 -7.71 36.63
CA THR A 383 22.73 -6.44 36.25
C THR A 383 21.21 -6.59 36.02
N MET A 384 20.74 -7.76 35.60
CA MET A 384 19.32 -8.07 35.39
C MET A 384 18.55 -8.25 36.71
N ILE A 385 19.17 -8.86 37.73
CA ILE A 385 18.51 -9.20 39.01
C ILE A 385 17.81 -8.01 39.68
N PRO A 386 18.43 -6.82 39.83
CA PRO A 386 17.76 -5.66 40.43
C PRO A 386 16.49 -5.23 39.69
N LEU A 387 16.50 -5.31 38.35
CA LEU A 387 15.32 -4.99 37.55
C LEU A 387 14.22 -6.03 37.76
N LEU A 388 14.57 -7.31 37.80
CA LEU A 388 13.64 -8.39 38.06
C LEU A 388 12.92 -8.21 39.40
N VAL A 389 13.68 -8.00 40.47
CA VAL A 389 13.14 -7.84 41.84
C VAL A 389 12.24 -6.61 41.94
N LYS A 390 12.60 -5.52 41.24
CA LYS A 390 11.81 -4.29 41.23
C LYS A 390 10.47 -4.47 40.49
N ASN A 391 10.50 -5.17 39.36
CA ASN A 391 9.42 -5.13 38.39
C ASN A 391 8.50 -6.36 38.42
N VAL A 392 8.92 -7.45 39.06
CA VAL A 392 8.17 -8.70 39.16
C VAL A 392 7.82 -8.97 40.62
N GLN A 393 6.52 -8.91 40.95
CA GLN A 393 6.01 -9.16 42.30
C GLN A 393 5.36 -10.54 42.45
N CYS A 394 5.20 -11.28 41.34
CA CYS A 394 4.61 -12.62 41.36
C CYS A 394 5.63 -13.66 41.86
N ALA A 395 5.39 -14.20 43.07
CA ALA A 395 6.32 -15.10 43.76
C ALA A 395 6.57 -16.42 43.02
N THR A 396 5.56 -16.95 42.32
CA THR A 396 5.68 -18.19 41.53
C THR A 396 6.66 -17.99 40.37
N VAL A 397 6.55 -16.86 39.67
CA VAL A 397 7.44 -16.49 38.55
C VAL A 397 8.87 -16.26 39.04
N LEU A 398 9.06 -15.54 40.13
CA LEU A 398 10.39 -15.34 40.74
C LEU A 398 11.04 -16.68 41.14
N SER A 399 10.26 -17.59 41.74
CA SER A 399 10.74 -18.91 42.15
C SER A 399 11.18 -19.77 40.96
N ASP A 400 10.42 -19.75 39.86
CA ASP A 400 10.78 -20.48 38.64
C ASP A 400 12.04 -19.89 37.98
N ILE A 401 12.19 -18.55 37.97
CA ILE A 401 13.39 -17.89 37.45
C ILE A 401 14.63 -18.29 38.26
N LEU A 402 14.55 -18.26 39.60
CA LEU A 402 15.65 -18.68 40.47
C LEU A 402 16.07 -20.13 40.20
N ARG A 403 15.09 -21.03 40.07
CA ARG A 403 15.34 -22.43 39.73
C ARG A 403 16.08 -22.56 38.40
N ARG A 404 15.64 -21.86 37.35
CA ARG A 404 16.25 -21.90 36.01
C ARG A 404 17.67 -21.33 36.00
N CYS A 405 17.92 -20.22 36.70
CA CYS A 405 19.25 -19.62 36.80
C CYS A 405 20.23 -20.42 37.66
N SER A 406 19.74 -21.32 38.54
CA SER A 406 20.59 -22.23 39.33
C SER A 406 21.09 -23.45 38.54
N MET A 407 20.49 -23.74 37.38
CA MET A 407 20.91 -24.82 36.49
C MET A 407 21.99 -24.32 35.53
N THR A 408 22.81 -25.23 34.97
CA THR A 408 23.88 -24.90 34.03
C THR A 408 23.35 -24.07 32.85
N PRO A 409 24.08 -23.03 32.38
CA PRO A 409 23.59 -22.16 31.30
C PRO A 409 23.25 -22.96 30.03
N PRO A 410 22.09 -22.71 29.39
CA PRO A 410 21.78 -23.32 28.11
C PRO A 410 22.78 -22.83 27.05
N GLY A 411 23.56 -23.76 26.48
CA GLY A 411 24.56 -23.48 25.44
C GLY A 411 26.02 -23.76 25.82
N MET A 412 26.32 -23.98 27.11
CA MET A 412 27.64 -24.46 27.54
C MET A 412 27.68 -25.99 27.53
N THR A 413 28.00 -26.57 26.38
CA THR A 413 28.52 -27.95 26.36
C THR A 413 29.96 -27.90 26.89
N CYS A 414 30.21 -28.56 28.03
CA CYS A 414 31.55 -28.70 28.58
C CYS A 414 32.44 -29.46 27.57
N ALA A 415 33.39 -28.75 26.97
CA ALA A 415 34.61 -29.38 26.48
C ALA A 415 35.45 -29.81 27.69
N HIS A 416 36.05 -31.01 27.58
CA HIS A 416 36.94 -31.69 28.53
C HIS A 416 36.31 -32.55 29.63
N THR A 417 36.25 -33.85 29.35
CA THR A 417 36.93 -34.88 30.15
C THR A 417 37.53 -35.92 29.21
N LEU A 418 38.80 -35.72 28.83
CA LEU A 418 39.64 -36.81 28.33
C LEU A 418 40.00 -37.70 29.54
N PRO A 419 39.77 -39.02 29.51
CA PRO A 419 40.36 -39.92 30.50
C PRO A 419 41.85 -40.16 30.20
N PRO A 420 42.71 -40.36 31.22
CA PRO A 420 44.15 -40.58 31.04
C PRO A 420 44.45 -42.01 30.51
N PRO A 421 45.67 -42.26 30.00
CA PRO A 421 45.99 -43.50 29.30
C PRO A 421 46.31 -44.68 30.24
N ASP A 422 45.98 -45.86 29.71
CA ASP A 422 46.44 -47.22 30.00
C ASP A 422 46.17 -47.89 31.37
N THR A 423 45.49 -49.04 31.31
CA THR A 423 46.13 -50.36 31.52
C THR A 423 45.14 -51.51 31.24
N SER A 424 45.45 -52.29 30.20
CA SER A 424 45.25 -53.75 30.06
C SER A 424 44.20 -54.48 30.93
N LYS A 425 43.20 -55.11 30.28
CA LYS A 425 42.93 -56.58 30.37
C LYS A 425 41.82 -57.03 29.41
N HIS A 426 42.06 -58.20 28.82
CA HIS A 426 41.23 -59.00 27.93
C HIS A 426 39.76 -59.17 28.37
N HIS A 427 38.82 -59.17 27.41
CA HIS A 427 38.08 -60.40 27.03
C HIS A 427 37.17 -60.20 25.79
N HIS A 428 37.28 -61.15 24.86
CA HIS A 428 36.36 -61.43 23.76
C HIS A 428 34.99 -61.95 24.25
N HIS A 429 33.94 -61.67 23.44
CA HIS A 429 32.67 -62.41 23.19
C HIS A 429 31.42 -61.55 23.40
N HIS A 430 30.31 -61.70 22.67
CA HIS A 430 29.95 -62.38 21.43
C HIS A 430 28.67 -61.65 20.96
N HIS A 431 28.48 -61.51 19.65
CA HIS A 431 27.18 -61.14 19.08
C HIS A 431 26.11 -62.18 19.44
N HIS A 432 24.92 -61.75 19.84
CA HIS A 432 23.71 -62.50 19.54
C HIS A 432 22.53 -61.56 19.24
N HIS A 433 22.03 -61.71 18.02
CA HIS A 433 20.72 -61.29 17.54
C HIS A 433 19.63 -62.25 18.05
N HIS A 434 18.41 -61.71 18.13
CA HIS A 434 17.04 -62.28 18.10
C HIS A 434 16.23 -61.65 19.24
N HIS A 435 15.06 -61.03 19.02
CA HIS A 435 14.00 -61.31 18.05
C HIS A 435 13.32 -60.04 17.54
#